data_AF-A0AAD5DHE7-F1
#
_entry.id   AF-A0AAD5DHE7-F1
#
_cell.length_a   1.000
_cell.length_b   1.000
_cell.length_c   1.000
_cell.angle_alpha   90.00
_cell.angle_beta   90.00
_cell.angle_gamma   90.00
#
_symmetry.space_group_name_H-M   'P 1'
#
loop_
_entity.id
_entity.type
_entity.pdbx_description
1 polymer ?
#
loop_
_entity_poly.entity_id
_entity_poly.type
_entity_poly.pdbx_seq_one_letter_code
_entity_poly.pdbx_strand_id
1 'polypeptide(L)'
;MLVGLVSDTHGVYDPALAAHFAGADAILHAGDVGSHGGHAAVLARLRELCPAVHCVRGNVDDDAAALQDLPDSLLLTLAGWRVLLVHILADAAAAVQRYQPDIVLHGHSHQYSVEEVEAPQGGVMLRVNPGSAGPARFKLKRTAALLTLPPKDSGERPQVQRIELAAKAPPRLPEACRPKKQAASAAAGSWRPGGYIGSRQRQRSRTATAAGAQKRLRV
;
A
#
# COMPACT_ATOMS: atom_id res chain seq x y z
N MET A 1 7.81 15.84 -10.41
CA MET A 1 6.57 15.12 -10.09
C MET A 1 6.41 15.12 -8.57
N LEU A 2 5.20 15.40 -8.09
CA LEU A 2 4.87 15.48 -6.67
C LEU A 2 3.99 14.29 -6.29
N VAL A 3 4.34 13.57 -5.22
CA VAL A 3 3.66 12.34 -4.82
C VAL A 3 3.31 12.39 -3.34
N GLY A 4 2.02 12.26 -3.02
CA GLY A 4 1.55 12.13 -1.65
C GLY A 4 1.79 10.71 -1.11
N LEU A 5 2.37 10.59 0.08
CA LEU A 5 2.65 9.31 0.73
C LEU A 5 1.84 9.18 2.01
N VAL A 6 1.09 8.09 2.13
CA VAL A 6 0.22 7.82 3.28
C VAL A 6 0.25 6.33 3.63
N SER A 7 0.00 5.99 4.89
CA SER A 7 -0.10 4.61 5.36
C SER A 7 -0.92 4.54 6.65
N ASP A 8 -1.35 3.34 7.01
CA ASP A 8 -1.91 3.03 8.33
C ASP A 8 -3.03 4.01 8.70
N THR A 9 -3.99 4.19 7.79
CA THR A 9 -5.14 5.11 7.99
C THR A 9 -6.21 4.51 8.88
N HIS A 10 -6.34 3.18 8.93
CA HIS A 10 -7.24 2.46 9.86
C HIS A 10 -8.68 3.02 9.88
N GLY A 11 -9.20 3.37 8.70
CA GLY A 11 -10.55 3.89 8.47
C GLY A 11 -10.71 5.39 8.78
N VAL A 12 -9.62 6.10 9.04
CA VAL A 12 -9.61 7.54 9.29
C VAL A 12 -9.03 8.28 8.11
N TYR A 13 -9.73 9.31 7.66
CA TYR A 13 -9.20 10.30 6.73
C TYR A 13 -8.92 11.59 7.49
N ASP A 14 -7.70 12.12 7.36
CA ASP A 14 -7.35 13.42 7.91
C ASP A 14 -7.56 14.53 6.87
N PRO A 15 -8.47 15.49 7.09
CA PRO A 15 -8.72 16.58 6.14
C PRO A 15 -7.48 17.44 5.85
N ALA A 16 -6.48 17.48 6.74
CA ALA A 16 -5.25 18.21 6.50
C ALA A 16 -4.48 17.67 5.28
N LEU A 17 -4.68 16.40 4.91
CA LEU A 17 -4.08 15.81 3.70
C LEU A 17 -4.50 16.57 2.43
N ALA A 18 -5.70 17.16 2.39
CA ALA A 18 -6.15 17.92 1.23
C ALA A 18 -5.27 19.13 0.94
N ALA A 19 -4.83 19.84 2.00
CA ALA A 19 -3.95 21.00 1.86
C ALA A 19 -2.53 20.58 1.49
N HIS A 20 -2.02 19.49 2.10
CA HIS A 20 -0.65 19.04 1.87
C HIS A 20 -0.45 18.31 0.54
N PHE A 21 -1.47 17.61 0.05
CA PHE A 21 -1.42 16.89 -1.23
C PHE A 21 -2.01 17.70 -2.39
N ALA A 22 -2.28 18.99 -2.17
CA ALA A 22 -2.72 19.88 -3.23
C ALA A 22 -1.70 19.89 -4.37
N GLY A 23 -2.14 19.54 -5.58
CA GLY A 23 -1.27 19.45 -6.76
C GLY A 23 -0.40 18.20 -6.83
N ALA A 24 -0.63 17.18 -5.99
CA ALA A 24 0.03 15.89 -6.13
C ALA A 24 -0.41 15.17 -7.42
N ASP A 25 0.57 14.68 -8.18
CA ASP A 25 0.37 13.93 -9.42
C ASP A 25 -0.10 12.50 -9.15
N ALA A 26 0.25 11.96 -7.97
CA ALA A 26 -0.16 10.64 -7.51
C ALA A 26 -0.21 10.58 -5.98
N ILE A 27 -0.99 9.64 -5.44
CA ILE A 27 -1.01 9.30 -4.02
C ILE A 27 -0.71 7.81 -3.85
N LEU A 28 0.27 7.49 -3.00
CA LEU A 28 0.72 6.13 -2.70
C LEU A 28 0.32 5.78 -1.26
N HIS A 29 -0.54 4.78 -1.09
CA HIS A 29 -0.97 4.26 0.21
C HIS A 29 -0.28 2.92 0.50
N ALA A 30 0.56 2.87 1.54
CA ALA A 30 1.35 1.69 1.87
C ALA A 30 0.59 0.63 2.69
N GLY A 31 -0.73 0.49 2.48
CA GLY A 31 -1.58 -0.47 3.19
C GLY A 31 -2.05 -0.05 4.59
N ASP A 32 -2.83 -0.93 5.21
CA ASP A 32 -3.58 -0.73 6.45
C ASP A 32 -4.60 0.42 6.32
N VAL A 33 -5.43 0.31 5.29
CA VAL A 33 -6.54 1.23 5.05
C VAL A 33 -7.65 1.04 6.09
N GLY A 34 -7.91 -0.22 6.51
CA GLY A 34 -8.75 -0.59 7.65
C GLY A 34 -9.92 -1.55 7.32
N SER A 35 -10.13 -2.55 8.18
CA SER A 35 -11.12 -3.64 8.01
C SER A 35 -12.57 -3.31 8.40
N HIS A 36 -12.84 -2.15 9.02
CA HIS A 36 -14.13 -1.90 9.71
C HIS A 36 -14.98 -0.83 9.03
N GLY A 37 -15.16 -0.94 7.70
CA GLY A 37 -16.07 -0.09 6.91
C GLY A 37 -15.53 1.27 6.44
N GLY A 38 -14.55 1.87 7.14
CA GLY A 38 -14.00 3.19 6.80
C GLY A 38 -13.11 3.22 5.55
N HIS A 39 -12.58 2.08 5.09
CA HIS A 39 -11.58 2.02 4.02
C HIS A 39 -12.07 2.58 2.68
N ALA A 40 -13.31 2.25 2.28
CA ALA A 40 -13.86 2.68 1.00
C ALA A 40 -13.99 4.21 0.98
N ALA A 41 -14.40 4.80 2.11
CA ALA A 41 -14.50 6.23 2.27
C ALA A 41 -13.12 6.91 2.28
N VAL A 42 -12.11 6.31 2.94
CA VAL A 42 -10.72 6.82 2.89
C VAL A 42 -10.20 6.85 1.45
N LEU A 43 -10.29 5.72 0.72
CA LEU A 43 -9.82 5.65 -0.66
C LEU A 43 -10.62 6.57 -1.59
N ALA A 44 -11.94 6.74 -1.38
CA ALA A 44 -12.75 7.68 -2.13
C ALA A 44 -12.27 9.13 -1.90
N ARG A 45 -12.05 9.54 -0.64
CA ARG A 45 -11.54 10.88 -0.33
C ARG A 45 -10.15 11.13 -0.90
N LEU A 46 -9.25 10.14 -0.85
CA LEU A 46 -7.94 10.27 -1.50
C LEU A 46 -8.07 10.43 -3.02
N ARG A 47 -9.01 9.71 -3.66
CA ARG A 47 -9.28 9.85 -5.11
C ARG A 47 -9.93 11.18 -5.48
N GLU A 48 -10.68 11.80 -4.58
CA GLU A 48 -11.17 13.17 -4.75
C GLU A 48 -10.02 14.18 -4.78
N LEU A 49 -8.93 13.94 -4.01
CA LEU A 49 -7.75 14.80 -4.04
C LEU A 49 -6.91 14.59 -5.31
N CYS A 50 -6.70 13.32 -5.67
CA CYS A 50 -5.87 12.94 -6.82
C CYS A 50 -6.43 11.65 -7.44
N PRO A 51 -6.84 11.64 -8.72
CA PRO A 51 -7.39 10.43 -9.35
C PRO A 51 -6.41 9.23 -9.35
N ALA A 52 -5.10 9.50 -9.39
CA ALA A 52 -4.05 8.49 -9.40
C ALA A 52 -3.69 8.02 -7.98
N VAL A 53 -4.59 7.25 -7.36
CA VAL A 53 -4.33 6.60 -6.06
C VAL A 53 -3.90 5.14 -6.27
N HIS A 54 -2.73 4.80 -5.78
CA HIS A 54 -2.20 3.44 -5.75
C HIS A 54 -2.10 2.94 -4.31
N CYS A 55 -2.59 1.73 -4.05
CA CYS A 55 -2.62 1.16 -2.72
C CYS A 55 -2.18 -0.31 -2.77
N VAL A 56 -1.45 -0.74 -1.76
CA VAL A 56 -1.19 -2.16 -1.47
C VAL A 56 -2.01 -2.60 -0.27
N ARG A 57 -2.18 -3.91 -0.12
CA ARG A 57 -2.88 -4.50 1.02
C ARG A 57 -1.99 -4.48 2.26
N GLY A 58 -2.54 -4.03 3.39
CA GLY A 58 -1.93 -4.19 4.70
C GLY A 58 -2.41 -5.43 5.45
N ASN A 59 -1.83 -5.67 6.64
CA ASN A 59 -2.16 -6.85 7.43
C ASN A 59 -3.53 -6.78 8.12
N VAL A 60 -4.16 -5.60 8.19
CA VAL A 60 -5.54 -5.47 8.71
C VAL A 60 -6.59 -5.29 7.60
N ASP A 61 -6.19 -5.40 6.33
CA ASP A 61 -7.04 -5.19 5.16
C ASP A 61 -7.65 -6.52 4.64
N ASP A 62 -8.12 -7.37 5.54
CA ASP A 62 -8.55 -8.75 5.28
C ASP A 62 -10.06 -8.94 5.10
N ASP A 63 -10.87 -8.15 5.82
CA ASP A 63 -12.31 -8.42 5.96
C ASP A 63 -13.20 -7.83 4.85
N ALA A 64 -12.71 -6.86 4.08
CA ALA A 64 -13.52 -6.16 3.09
C ALA A 64 -13.25 -6.64 1.66
N ALA A 65 -14.30 -7.04 0.93
CA ALA A 65 -14.20 -7.47 -0.48
C ALA A 65 -13.47 -6.44 -1.36
N ALA A 66 -13.66 -5.15 -1.13
CA ALA A 66 -12.99 -4.07 -1.86
C ALA A 66 -11.47 -3.98 -1.58
N LEU A 67 -11.00 -4.57 -0.48
CA LEU A 67 -9.58 -4.63 -0.11
C LEU A 67 -8.91 -5.95 -0.54
N GLN A 68 -9.70 -7.00 -0.79
CA GLN A 68 -9.18 -8.30 -1.25
C GLN A 68 -8.53 -8.22 -2.64
N ASP A 69 -8.96 -7.27 -3.46
CA ASP A 69 -8.38 -7.02 -4.78
C ASP A 69 -7.10 -6.17 -4.74
N LEU A 70 -6.72 -5.63 -3.56
CA LEU A 70 -5.47 -4.90 -3.43
C LEU A 70 -4.28 -5.87 -3.52
N PRO A 71 -3.24 -5.53 -4.30
CA PRO A 71 -2.06 -6.37 -4.40
C PRO A 71 -1.23 -6.30 -3.12
N ASP A 72 -0.53 -7.39 -2.79
CA ASP A 72 0.40 -7.43 -1.64
C ASP A 72 1.64 -6.55 -1.87
N SER A 73 2.02 -6.35 -3.12
CA SER A 73 3.09 -5.44 -3.53
C SER A 73 2.79 -4.85 -4.89
N LEU A 74 3.28 -3.63 -5.13
CA LEU A 74 3.07 -2.92 -6.38
C LEU A 74 4.36 -2.22 -6.80
N LEU A 75 4.82 -2.48 -8.03
CA LEU A 75 5.96 -1.77 -8.63
C LEU A 75 5.43 -0.71 -9.60
N LEU A 76 5.83 0.54 -9.39
CA LEU A 76 5.47 1.67 -10.23
C LEU A 76 6.72 2.28 -10.86
N THR A 77 6.55 2.97 -11.98
CA THR A 77 7.57 3.85 -12.54
C THR A 77 7.05 5.27 -12.56
N LEU A 78 7.62 6.15 -11.75
CA LEU A 78 7.19 7.54 -11.55
C LEU A 78 8.37 8.46 -11.87
N ALA A 79 8.23 9.33 -12.88
CA ALA A 79 9.32 10.19 -13.38
C ALA A 79 10.65 9.44 -13.67
N GLY A 80 10.55 8.17 -14.11
CA GLY A 80 11.70 7.29 -14.37
C GLY A 80 12.19 6.49 -13.15
N TRP A 81 11.72 6.79 -11.93
CA TRP A 81 12.07 6.08 -10.71
C TRP A 81 11.21 4.84 -10.52
N ARG A 82 11.85 3.70 -10.21
CA ARG A 82 11.17 2.47 -9.82
C ARG A 82 10.80 2.54 -8.34
N VAL A 83 9.50 2.61 -8.06
CA VAL A 83 8.96 2.71 -6.70
C VAL A 83 8.25 1.41 -6.37
N LEU A 84 8.78 0.66 -5.40
CA LEU A 84 8.15 -0.54 -4.86
C LEU A 84 7.32 -0.15 -3.64
N LEU A 85 6.02 -0.41 -3.71
CA LEU A 85 5.09 -0.33 -2.60
C LEU A 85 4.91 -1.72 -1.99
N VAL A 86 5.02 -1.79 -0.67
CA VAL A 86 4.73 -2.96 0.17
C VAL A 86 4.16 -2.46 1.49
N HIS A 87 3.43 -3.28 2.25
CA HIS A 87 3.04 -2.87 3.61
C HIS A 87 4.12 -3.23 4.64
N ILE A 88 4.50 -4.50 4.70
CA ILE A 88 5.52 -5.01 5.62
C ILE A 88 6.84 -5.13 4.87
N LEU A 89 7.84 -4.36 5.31
CA LEU A 89 9.15 -4.33 4.67
C LEU A 89 9.85 -5.70 4.61
N ALA A 90 9.66 -6.56 5.63
CA ALA A 90 10.27 -7.89 5.66
C ALA A 90 9.82 -8.77 4.47
N ASP A 91 8.62 -8.54 3.94
CA ASP A 91 8.08 -9.27 2.79
C ASP A 91 8.63 -8.76 1.45
N ALA A 92 9.36 -7.63 1.46
CA ALA A 92 9.88 -7.00 0.26
C ALA A 92 11.13 -7.67 -0.32
N ALA A 93 11.84 -8.50 0.45
CA ALA A 93 13.19 -8.98 0.09
C ALA A 93 13.25 -9.61 -1.31
N ALA A 94 12.31 -10.50 -1.64
CA ALA A 94 12.26 -11.15 -2.95
C ALA A 94 11.96 -10.16 -4.08
N ALA A 95 11.06 -9.20 -3.85
CA ALA A 95 10.72 -8.16 -4.82
C ALA A 95 11.87 -7.17 -5.03
N VAL A 96 12.56 -6.77 -3.95
CA VAL A 96 13.74 -5.91 -4.00
C VAL A 96 14.86 -6.59 -4.81
N GLN A 97 15.15 -7.86 -4.53
CA GLN A 97 16.16 -8.61 -5.29
C GLN A 97 15.80 -8.75 -6.77
N ARG A 98 14.52 -8.95 -7.09
CA ARG A 98 14.08 -9.16 -8.47
C ARG A 98 13.99 -7.88 -9.28
N TYR A 99 13.39 -6.83 -8.70
CA TYR A 99 13.01 -5.62 -9.43
C TYR A 99 13.97 -4.47 -9.23
N GLN A 100 14.86 -4.56 -8.24
CA GLN A 100 15.89 -3.55 -7.94
C GLN A 100 15.31 -2.14 -7.84
N PRO A 101 14.26 -1.90 -7.03
CA PRO A 101 13.62 -0.60 -6.98
C PRO A 101 14.61 0.49 -6.54
N ASP A 102 14.40 1.70 -7.01
CA ASP A 102 15.17 2.86 -6.55
C ASP A 102 14.61 3.36 -5.21
N ILE A 103 13.30 3.18 -5.00
CA ILE A 103 12.57 3.61 -3.80
C ILE A 103 11.69 2.46 -3.31
N VAL A 104 11.69 2.19 -2.00
CA VAL A 104 10.77 1.27 -1.33
C VAL A 104 9.90 2.07 -0.34
N LEU A 105 8.60 2.13 -0.61
CA LEU A 105 7.61 2.69 0.30
C LEU A 105 7.00 1.56 1.13
N HIS A 106 6.99 1.73 2.45
CA HIS A 106 6.41 0.76 3.38
C HIS A 106 5.65 1.42 4.54
N GLY A 107 4.88 0.60 5.28
CA GLY A 107 4.08 1.03 6.43
C GLY A 107 4.36 0.18 7.68
N HIS A 108 3.29 -0.24 8.35
CA HIS A 108 3.24 -1.26 9.42
C HIS A 108 3.77 -0.83 10.80
N SER A 109 4.92 -0.15 10.85
CA SER A 109 5.52 0.26 12.13
C SER A 109 4.86 1.51 12.75
N HIS A 110 4.05 2.24 11.98
CA HIS A 110 3.53 3.58 12.29
C HIS A 110 4.62 4.63 12.57
N GLN A 111 5.90 4.31 12.37
CA GLN A 111 7.03 5.18 12.65
C GLN A 111 7.55 5.78 11.35
N TYR A 112 7.46 7.11 11.23
CA TYR A 112 8.07 7.83 10.11
C TYR A 112 9.57 7.53 10.03
N SER A 113 10.05 7.16 8.85
CA SER A 113 11.48 7.00 8.57
C SER A 113 11.80 7.30 7.10
N VAL A 114 13.01 7.80 6.87
CA VAL A 114 13.60 7.99 5.54
C VAL A 114 15.04 7.53 5.65
N GLU A 115 15.39 6.47 4.94
CA GLU A 115 16.67 5.77 5.06
C GLU A 115 17.26 5.57 3.67
N GLU A 116 18.50 6.03 3.45
CA GLU A 116 19.30 5.60 2.30
C GLU A 116 20.01 4.29 2.68
N VAL A 117 19.79 3.24 1.90
CA VAL A 117 20.43 1.93 2.11
C VAL A 117 21.14 1.47 0.83
N GLU A 118 22.08 0.55 0.97
CA GLU A 118 22.74 -0.06 -0.18
C GLU A 118 21.75 -0.92 -0.97
N ALA A 119 21.68 -0.71 -2.29
CA ALA A 119 20.86 -1.53 -3.18
C ALA A 119 21.54 -2.88 -3.44
N PRO A 120 20.79 -3.97 -3.70
CA PRO A 120 21.39 -5.30 -3.84
C PRO A 120 22.42 -5.45 -4.97
N GLN A 121 22.33 -4.61 -6.01
CA GLN A 121 23.28 -4.57 -7.13
C GLN A 121 24.30 -3.42 -7.03
N GLY A 122 24.41 -2.79 -5.87
CA GLY A 122 25.21 -1.61 -5.64
C GLY A 122 24.44 -0.32 -5.96
N GLY A 123 24.92 0.79 -5.38
CA GLY A 123 24.25 2.08 -5.39
C GLY A 123 23.32 2.29 -4.19
N VAL A 124 22.51 3.34 -4.24
CA VAL A 124 21.66 3.77 -3.12
C VAL A 124 20.20 3.53 -3.46
N MET A 125 19.47 2.89 -2.54
CA MET A 125 18.02 2.71 -2.55
C MET A 125 17.41 3.51 -1.40
N LEU A 126 16.36 4.27 -1.68
CA LEU A 126 15.66 5.06 -0.66
C LEU A 126 14.51 4.25 -0.06
N ARG A 127 14.51 4.04 1.26
CA ARG A 127 13.39 3.46 2.01
C ARG A 127 12.61 4.55 2.71
N VAL A 128 11.30 4.54 2.54
CA VAL A 128 10.41 5.55 3.11
C VAL A 128 9.27 4.87 3.84
N ASN A 129 9.05 5.30 5.08
CA ASN A 129 7.84 5.03 5.84
C ASN A 129 7.18 6.38 6.17
N PRO A 130 5.96 6.67 5.68
CA PRO A 130 5.29 7.93 5.98
C PRO A 130 4.76 7.99 7.42
N GLY A 131 4.86 6.90 8.18
CA GLY A 131 4.26 6.72 9.49
C GLY A 131 2.76 6.43 9.39
N SER A 132 1.98 6.86 10.38
CA SER A 132 0.53 6.59 10.42
C SER A 132 -0.29 7.87 10.31
N ALA A 133 -1.18 7.91 9.31
CA ALA A 133 -2.16 8.97 9.15
C ALA A 133 -3.49 8.68 9.88
N GLY A 134 -3.66 7.45 10.38
CA GLY A 134 -4.78 7.00 11.19
C GLY A 134 -4.66 7.37 12.67
N PRO A 135 -5.36 6.67 13.58
CA PRO A 135 -5.21 6.87 15.01
C PRO A 135 -3.77 6.72 15.48
N ALA A 136 -3.34 7.63 16.37
CA ALA A 136 -2.02 7.54 16.98
C ALA A 136 -1.88 6.19 17.71
N ARG A 137 -0.78 5.48 17.45
CA ARG A 137 -0.45 4.24 18.14
C ARG A 137 0.69 4.51 19.12
N PHE A 138 0.52 4.09 20.36
CA PHE A 138 1.47 4.36 21.44
C PHE A 138 1.69 5.87 21.65
N LYS A 139 2.96 6.32 21.72
CA LYS A 139 3.36 7.73 21.82
C LYS A 139 3.81 8.32 20.48
N LEU A 140 3.57 7.61 19.37
CA LEU A 140 4.04 8.04 18.06
C LEU A 140 3.16 9.17 17.52
N LYS A 141 3.80 10.15 16.89
CA LYS A 141 3.11 11.23 16.19
C LYS A 141 2.44 10.69 14.93
N ARG A 142 1.25 11.22 14.62
CA ARG A 142 0.58 10.98 13.34
C ARG A 142 1.31 11.74 12.24
N THR A 143 1.58 11.07 11.13
CA THR A 143 2.37 11.64 10.04
C THR A 143 1.90 11.17 8.68
N ALA A 144 2.22 11.97 7.68
CA ALA A 144 2.23 11.62 6.28
C ALA A 144 3.55 12.13 5.66
N ALA A 145 3.76 11.94 4.37
CA ALA A 145 4.90 12.52 3.69
C ALA A 145 4.56 13.00 2.28
N LEU A 146 5.37 13.93 1.79
CA LEU A 146 5.32 14.41 0.41
C LEU A 146 6.65 14.09 -0.24
N LEU A 147 6.60 13.42 -1.39
CA LEU A 147 7.76 13.00 -2.14
C LEU A 147 7.85 13.80 -3.44
N THR A 148 8.91 14.60 -3.56
CA THR A 148 9.26 15.29 -4.79
C THR A 148 10.23 14.43 -5.58
N LEU A 149 9.78 13.96 -6.75
CA LEU A 149 10.56 13.19 -7.71
C LEU A 149 10.98 14.10 -8.88
N PRO A 150 12.26 14.48 -8.98
CA PRO A 150 12.79 15.04 -10.22
C PRO A 150 12.84 13.95 -11.31
N PRO A 151 12.93 14.30 -12.61
CA PRO A 151 13.22 13.32 -13.65
C PRO A 151 14.50 12.55 -13.30
N LYS A 152 14.48 11.21 -13.42
CA LYS A 152 15.62 10.38 -12.97
C LYS A 152 16.95 10.71 -13.68
N ASP A 153 16.88 11.17 -14.92
CA ASP A 153 18.02 11.57 -15.75
C ASP A 153 18.55 12.99 -15.46
N SER A 154 17.86 13.77 -14.61
CA SER A 154 18.30 15.13 -14.24
C SER A 154 19.53 15.18 -13.33
N GLY A 155 19.88 14.07 -12.67
CA GLY A 155 20.93 14.02 -11.65
C GLY A 155 20.51 14.56 -10.27
N GLU A 156 19.31 15.12 -10.14
CA GLU A 156 18.75 15.55 -8.86
C GLU A 156 18.22 14.36 -8.04
N ARG A 157 18.25 14.50 -6.70
CA ARG A 157 17.84 13.43 -5.78
C ARG A 157 16.39 13.54 -5.32
N PRO A 158 15.81 12.38 -4.97
CA PRO A 158 14.76 12.17 -3.99
C PRO A 158 14.57 13.25 -2.93
N GLN A 159 13.46 13.99 -2.83
CA GLN A 159 13.20 14.79 -1.62
C GLN A 159 11.93 14.32 -0.91
N VAL A 160 12.05 13.98 0.37
CA VAL A 160 10.92 13.56 1.22
C VAL A 160 10.70 14.60 2.30
N GLN A 161 9.53 15.22 2.29
CA GLN A 161 9.08 16.13 3.32
C GLN A 161 8.14 15.41 4.29
N ARG A 162 8.49 15.44 5.58
CA ARG A 162 7.60 14.97 6.65
C ARG A 162 6.45 15.94 6.85
N ILE A 163 5.24 15.40 6.98
CA ILE A 163 4.04 16.13 7.38
C ILE A 163 3.63 15.63 8.77
N GLU A 164 3.56 16.52 9.75
CA GLU A 164 2.98 16.21 11.06
C GLU A 164 1.48 16.50 11.05
N LEU A 165 0.67 15.52 11.43
CA LEU A 165 -0.77 15.67 11.57
C LEU A 165 -1.14 15.97 13.03
N ALA A 166 -2.35 16.46 13.26
CA ALA A 166 -2.84 16.73 14.61
C ALA A 166 -2.73 15.48 15.49
N ALA A 167 -2.37 15.63 16.78
CA ALA A 167 -2.17 14.48 17.67
C ALA A 167 -3.42 13.60 17.82
N LYS A 168 -4.60 14.24 17.87
CA LYS A 168 -5.88 13.53 17.90
C LYS A 168 -6.37 13.28 16.48
N ALA A 169 -6.61 12.01 16.17
CA ALA A 169 -7.22 11.64 14.90
C ALA A 169 -8.68 12.11 14.80
N PRO A 170 -9.15 12.51 13.60
CA PRO A 170 -10.57 12.65 13.33
C PRO A 170 -11.33 11.35 13.63
N PRO A 171 -12.66 11.42 13.87
CA PRO A 171 -13.46 10.21 13.97
C PRO A 171 -13.32 9.37 12.70
N ARG A 172 -13.41 8.05 12.85
CA ARG A 172 -13.45 7.12 11.72
C ARG A 172 -14.60 7.51 10.79
N LEU A 173 -14.37 7.38 9.50
CA LEU A 173 -15.44 7.59 8.53
C LEU A 173 -16.51 6.52 8.72
N PRO A 174 -17.80 6.89 8.66
CA PRO A 174 -18.87 5.91 8.69
C PRO A 174 -18.73 4.97 7.50
N GLU A 175 -19.14 3.72 7.68
CA GLU A 175 -19.24 2.77 6.59
C GLU A 175 -20.18 3.37 5.53
N ALA A 176 -19.66 3.68 4.35
CA ALA A 176 -20.51 4.19 3.27
C ALA A 176 -21.57 3.12 2.97
N CYS A 177 -22.85 3.48 3.04
CA CYS A 177 -23.92 2.62 2.57
C CYS A 177 -23.58 2.18 1.14
N ARG A 178 -23.47 0.86 0.91
CA ARG A 178 -23.02 0.25 -0.35
C ARG A 178 -23.48 1.09 -1.54
N PRO A 179 -22.59 1.55 -2.43
CA PRO A 179 -23.06 2.20 -3.65
C PRO A 179 -23.98 1.22 -4.38
N LYS A 180 -25.24 1.61 -4.60
CA LYS A 180 -26.14 0.88 -5.51
C LYS A 180 -25.38 0.78 -6.84
N LYS A 181 -25.24 -0.45 -7.37
CA LYS A 181 -24.64 -0.73 -8.69
C LYS A 181 -25.11 0.34 -9.69
N GLN A 182 -24.24 1.27 -10.06
CA GLN A 182 -24.44 2.04 -11.28
C GLN A 182 -23.83 1.23 -12.41
N ALA A 183 -24.65 0.93 -13.40
CA ALA A 183 -24.25 0.21 -14.59
C ALA A 183 -23.15 1.01 -15.30
N ALA A 184 -21.98 0.39 -15.48
CA ALA A 184 -20.92 0.95 -16.29
C ALA A 184 -21.38 1.01 -17.76
N SER A 185 -21.49 2.22 -18.32
CA SER A 185 -21.47 2.39 -19.78
C SER A 185 -20.01 2.44 -20.24
N ALA A 186 -19.67 1.55 -21.16
CA ALA A 186 -18.34 1.42 -21.72
C ALA A 186 -17.90 2.68 -22.48
N ALA A 187 -16.70 3.16 -22.16
CA ALA A 187 -15.84 3.87 -23.10
C ALA A 187 -14.42 3.33 -22.90
N ALA A 188 -14.04 2.40 -23.79
CA ALA A 188 -12.72 1.79 -23.81
C ALA A 188 -11.69 2.80 -24.33
N GLY A 189 -10.90 3.35 -23.41
CA GLY A 189 -9.61 3.98 -23.72
C GLY A 189 -8.51 2.96 -23.49
N SER A 190 -7.82 2.57 -24.55
CA SER A 190 -6.78 1.54 -24.56
C SER A 190 -5.61 1.89 -23.64
N TRP A 191 -5.46 1.14 -22.55
CA TRP A 191 -4.25 1.12 -21.73
C TRP A 191 -3.71 -0.31 -21.67
N ARG A 192 -2.41 -0.49 -21.96
CA ARG A 192 -1.74 -1.80 -21.96
C ARG A 192 -1.17 -2.07 -20.56
N PRO A 193 -1.55 -3.17 -19.88
CA PRO A 193 -1.03 -3.48 -18.55
C PRO A 193 0.38 -4.07 -18.64
N GLY A 194 1.31 -3.45 -17.93
CA GLY A 194 2.57 -4.10 -17.55
C GLY A 194 2.35 -5.02 -16.35
N GLY A 195 2.40 -6.33 -16.59
CA GLY A 195 2.72 -7.38 -15.61
C GLY A 195 1.94 -7.41 -14.29
N TYR A 196 0.74 -8.00 -14.30
CA TYR A 196 0.06 -8.48 -13.10
C TYR A 196 0.71 -9.80 -12.64
N ILE A 197 1.04 -9.96 -11.36
CA ILE A 197 1.48 -11.24 -10.80
C ILE A 197 0.51 -11.70 -9.70
N GLY A 198 -0.21 -12.78 -10.00
CA GLY A 198 -1.20 -13.41 -9.13
C GLY A 198 -0.59 -14.14 -7.94
N SER A 199 -1.26 -14.04 -6.79
CA SER A 199 -0.95 -14.73 -5.55
C SER A 199 -1.27 -16.23 -5.65
N ARG A 200 -0.38 -17.08 -5.11
CA ARG A 200 -0.61 -18.53 -4.99
C ARG A 200 -1.62 -18.81 -3.87
N GLN A 201 -2.68 -19.57 -4.19
CA GLN A 201 -3.55 -20.20 -3.20
C GLN A 201 -2.75 -21.16 -2.31
N ARG A 202 -2.80 -20.96 -0.98
CA ARG A 202 -2.39 -21.98 -0.01
C ARG A 202 -3.45 -23.08 0.03
N GLN A 203 -3.08 -24.29 -0.41
CA GLN A 203 -3.87 -25.49 -0.10
C GLN A 203 -3.80 -25.79 1.40
N ARG A 204 -4.97 -25.86 2.03
CA ARG A 204 -5.13 -26.37 3.41
C ARG A 204 -5.00 -27.89 3.38
N SER A 205 -4.03 -28.44 4.11
CA SER A 205 -3.94 -29.89 4.36
C SER A 205 -5.10 -30.32 5.26
N ARG A 206 -5.98 -31.17 4.73
CA ARG A 206 -6.94 -31.96 5.52
C ARG A 206 -6.23 -33.24 5.97
N THR A 207 -6.06 -33.39 7.27
CA THR A 207 -5.75 -34.68 7.90
C THR A 207 -6.96 -35.60 7.72
N ALA A 208 -6.78 -36.69 6.99
CA ALA A 208 -7.75 -37.78 6.89
C ALA A 208 -7.20 -39.00 7.64
N THR A 209 -7.82 -39.30 8.76
CA THR A 209 -7.75 -40.56 9.49
C THR A 209 -8.29 -41.68 8.60
N ALA A 210 -7.48 -42.71 8.33
CA ALA A 210 -7.93 -43.93 7.69
C ALA A 210 -7.70 -45.12 8.61
N ALA A 211 -8.78 -45.56 9.25
CA ALA A 211 -8.94 -46.91 9.76
C ALA A 211 -9.21 -47.85 8.58
N GLY A 212 -8.59 -49.04 8.57
CA GLY A 212 -8.85 -50.04 7.53
C GLY A 212 -8.00 -51.29 7.71
N ALA A 213 -8.52 -52.23 8.51
CA ALA A 213 -7.99 -53.58 8.64
C ALA A 213 -8.18 -54.38 7.34
N GLN A 214 -7.24 -55.27 7.02
CA GLN A 214 -7.57 -56.53 6.33
C GLN A 214 -6.51 -57.63 6.52
N LYS A 215 -7.05 -58.86 6.52
CA LYS A 215 -6.47 -60.15 6.90
C LYS A 215 -5.49 -60.72 5.85
N ARG A 216 -4.53 -61.51 6.37
CA ARG A 216 -3.99 -62.83 5.92
C ARG A 216 -3.87 -63.11 4.41
N LEU A 217 -2.69 -63.60 3.98
CA LEU A 217 -2.47 -65.01 3.63
C LEU A 217 -0.97 -65.38 3.50
N ARG A 218 -0.74 -66.69 3.60
CA ARG A 218 0.50 -67.49 3.72
C ARG A 218 1.52 -67.32 2.58
N VAL A 219 2.82 -67.46 2.91
CA VAL A 219 3.66 -68.63 2.57
C VAL A 219 4.53 -68.94 3.78
#